data_AF-A0A149PRQ7-F1
#
_entry.id   AF-A0A149PRQ7-F1
#
_cell.length_a   1.000
_cell.length_b   1.000
_cell.length_c   1.000
_cell.angle_alpha   90.00
_cell.angle_beta   90.00
_cell.angle_gamma   90.00
#
_symmetry.space_group_name_H-M   'P 1'
#
loop_
_entity.id
_entity.type
_entity.pdbx_description
1 polymer ?
#
loop_
_entity_poly.entity_id
_entity_poly.type
_entity_poly.pdbx_seq_one_letter_code
_entity_poly.pdbx_strand_id
1 'polypeptide(L)'
;MHMRMRPAAEIVAEMKARFADLFEGSDGLDCFSCCLTFQIYKGFPDVSHGTSMNVQAGEQIPINSIMALPSGYEMNQALGHGGECLCRDRPAGRFDERFIVKDDEGSPVANVRYRIFANGKQICTGMTDSAGLTERVVTQGLKFVMLEVER
;
A
#
# COMPACT_ATOMS: atom_id res chain seq x y z
N MET A 1 -1.10 -30.15 1.56
CA MET A 1 -1.59 -29.11 2.50
C MET A 1 -0.96 -27.79 2.09
N HIS A 2 -1.62 -27.01 1.23
CA HIS A 2 -1.16 -25.68 0.84
C HIS A 2 -1.76 -24.67 1.81
N MET A 3 -0.90 -24.06 2.63
CA MET A 3 -1.31 -22.93 3.46
C MET A 3 -1.52 -21.75 2.50
N ARG A 4 -2.79 -21.42 2.20
CA ARG A 4 -3.13 -20.25 1.40
C ARG A 4 -2.65 -19.03 2.18
N MET A 5 -1.51 -18.47 1.78
CA MET A 5 -1.05 -17.21 2.36
C MET A 5 -2.12 -16.16 2.10
N ARG A 6 -2.59 -15.52 3.17
CA ARG A 6 -3.56 -14.44 3.08
C ARG A 6 -2.99 -13.32 2.21
N PRO A 7 -3.78 -12.71 1.32
CA PRO A 7 -3.34 -11.54 0.57
C PRO A 7 -2.90 -10.44 1.53
N ALA A 8 -1.82 -9.74 1.18
CA ALA A 8 -1.34 -8.60 1.97
C ALA A 8 -2.44 -7.56 2.21
N ALA A 9 -3.35 -7.36 1.24
CA ALA A 9 -4.50 -6.47 1.38
C ALA A 9 -5.47 -6.90 2.48
N GLU A 10 -5.68 -8.20 2.69
CA GLU A 10 -6.54 -8.73 3.75
C GLU A 10 -5.88 -8.57 5.13
N ILE A 11 -4.57 -8.79 5.21
CA ILE A 11 -3.79 -8.51 6.43
C ILE A 11 -3.80 -7.02 6.75
N VAL A 12 -3.59 -6.16 5.74
CA VAL A 12 -3.64 -4.70 5.91
C VAL A 12 -5.05 -4.23 6.29
N ALA A 13 -6.10 -4.77 5.68
CA ALA A 13 -7.48 -4.44 6.03
C ALA A 13 -7.84 -4.85 7.46
N GLU A 14 -7.43 -6.05 7.90
CA GLU A 14 -7.59 -6.48 9.29
C GLU A 14 -6.84 -5.57 10.26
N MET A 15 -5.58 -5.23 9.95
CA MET A 15 -4.78 -4.33 10.78
C MET A 15 -5.39 -2.93 10.82
N LYS A 16 -5.86 -2.40 9.67
CA LYS A 16 -6.58 -1.13 9.61
C LYS A 16 -7.88 -1.16 10.40
N ALA A 17 -8.63 -2.25 10.37
CA ALA A 17 -9.86 -2.38 11.15
C ALA A 17 -9.56 -2.48 12.66
N ARG A 18 -8.52 -3.22 13.04
CA ARG A 18 -8.12 -3.41 14.44
C ARG A 18 -7.50 -2.15 15.06
N PHE A 19 -6.89 -1.30 14.24
CA PHE A 19 -6.17 -0.10 14.65
C PHE A 19 -6.68 1.14 13.90
N ALA A 20 -8.00 1.21 13.63
CA ALA A 20 -8.59 2.24 12.77
C ALA A 20 -8.31 3.67 13.28
N ASP A 21 -8.27 3.82 14.59
CA ASP A 21 -7.86 5.03 15.31
C ASP A 21 -6.42 5.44 14.99
N LEU A 22 -5.50 4.48 14.86
CA LEU A 22 -4.11 4.78 14.53
C LEU A 22 -3.92 5.29 13.10
N PHE A 23 -4.80 4.92 12.17
CA PHE A 23 -4.75 5.39 10.78
C PHE A 23 -5.51 6.72 10.57
N GLU A 24 -6.16 7.26 11.59
CA GLU A 24 -6.81 8.56 11.52
C GLU A 24 -5.79 9.67 11.24
N GLY A 25 -6.00 10.43 10.16
CA GLY A 25 -5.06 11.46 9.69
C GLY A 25 -3.94 10.95 8.76
N SER A 26 -3.86 9.64 8.49
CA SER A 26 -2.96 9.10 7.46
C SER A 26 -3.51 9.32 6.05
N ASP A 27 -2.64 9.57 5.07
CA ASP A 27 -3.00 9.62 3.66
C ASP A 27 -3.12 8.24 2.99
N GLY A 28 -3.07 7.17 3.79
CA GLY A 28 -3.24 5.79 3.35
C GLY A 28 -1.98 5.14 2.77
N LEU A 29 -0.88 5.89 2.64
CA LEU A 29 0.44 5.39 2.25
C LEU A 29 1.33 5.08 3.45
N ASP A 30 1.02 5.61 4.64
CA ASP A 30 1.84 5.37 5.83
C ASP A 30 1.78 3.92 6.30
N CYS A 31 2.93 3.41 6.74
CA CYS A 31 2.99 2.12 7.41
C CYS A 31 2.55 2.28 8.87
N PHE A 32 2.34 1.14 9.54
CA PHE A 32 1.92 1.11 10.94
C PHE A 32 2.85 1.90 11.89
N SER A 33 4.17 1.80 11.70
CA SER A 33 5.13 2.57 12.51
C SER A 33 4.98 4.07 12.27
N CYS A 34 4.85 4.49 11.02
CA CYS A 34 4.64 5.89 10.66
C CYS A 34 3.30 6.42 11.24
N CYS A 35 2.21 5.64 11.20
CA CYS A 35 0.95 5.98 11.89
C CYS A 35 1.08 6.09 13.41
N LEU A 36 1.74 5.12 14.05
CA LEU A 36 1.92 5.08 15.50
C LEU A 36 2.73 6.28 15.98
N THR A 37 3.83 6.63 15.29
CA THR A 37 4.63 7.81 15.62
C THR A 37 3.79 9.07 15.57
N PHE A 38 2.96 9.24 14.52
CA PHE A 38 2.08 10.40 14.42
C PHE A 38 1.16 10.54 15.63
N GLN A 39 0.48 9.46 16.01
CA GLN A 39 -0.46 9.45 17.14
C GLN A 39 0.22 9.73 18.48
N ILE A 40 1.41 9.15 18.71
CA ILE A 40 2.19 9.42 19.93
C ILE A 40 2.51 10.91 20.04
N TYR A 41 3.06 11.51 18.98
CA TYR A 41 3.51 12.89 19.04
C TYR A 41 2.35 13.88 19.03
N LYS A 42 1.29 13.66 18.24
CA LYS A 42 0.10 14.53 18.23
C LYS A 42 -0.74 14.38 19.51
N GLY A 43 -0.66 13.23 20.18
CA GLY A 43 -1.34 12.97 21.43
C GLY A 43 -0.61 13.47 22.68
N PHE A 44 0.64 13.96 22.56
CA PHE A 44 1.34 14.53 23.70
C PHE A 44 0.64 15.82 24.18
N PRO A 45 0.57 16.04 25.51
CA PRO A 45 0.21 17.35 26.05
C PRO A 45 1.28 18.38 25.66
N ASP A 46 1.04 19.67 25.95
CA ASP A 46 2.07 20.69 25.75
C ASP A 46 3.34 20.32 26.54
N VAL A 47 4.41 20.00 25.82
CA VAL A 47 5.72 19.57 26.33
C VAL A 47 6.77 20.57 25.91
N SER A 48 6.55 21.84 26.27
CA SER A 48 7.32 23.01 25.80
C SER A 48 8.84 22.95 26.04
N HIS A 49 9.30 22.06 26.94
CA HIS A 49 10.72 21.84 27.23
C HIS A 49 11.20 20.42 26.94
N GLY A 50 10.33 19.55 26.41
CA GLY A 50 10.69 18.19 26.07
C GLY A 50 11.56 18.13 24.81
N THR A 51 12.58 17.28 24.84
CA THR A 51 13.37 16.92 23.66
C THR A 51 13.24 15.42 23.39
N SER A 52 13.34 15.06 22.12
CA SER A 52 13.57 13.71 21.66
C SER A 52 14.97 13.63 21.04
N MET A 53 15.50 12.43 20.83
CA MET A 53 16.81 12.25 20.21
C MET A 53 16.64 11.65 18.82
N ASN A 54 17.30 12.26 17.83
CA ASN A 54 17.54 11.58 16.56
C ASN A 54 18.54 10.46 16.82
N VAL A 55 18.10 9.20 16.71
CA VAL A 55 18.91 8.05 17.09
C VAL A 55 20.11 7.82 16.16
N GLN A 56 20.05 8.32 14.93
CA GLN A 56 21.10 8.17 13.93
C GLN A 56 22.16 9.26 14.04
N ALA A 57 21.75 10.51 14.25
CA ALA A 57 22.63 11.67 14.34
C ALA A 57 23.10 11.97 15.77
N GLY A 58 22.42 11.44 16.79
CA GLY A 58 22.65 11.78 18.20
C GLY A 58 22.20 13.20 18.59
N GLU A 59 21.46 13.87 17.72
CA GLU A 59 20.98 15.24 17.92
C GLU A 59 19.73 15.28 18.81
N GLN A 60 19.63 16.27 19.70
CA GLN A 60 18.39 16.53 20.44
C GLN A 60 17.47 17.45 19.63
N ILE A 61 16.23 17.02 19.47
CA ILE A 61 15.19 17.73 18.72
C ILE A 61 14.07 18.12 19.70
N PRO A 62 13.67 19.40 19.76
CA PRO A 62 12.52 19.81 20.56
C PRO A 62 11.26 19.06 20.13
N ILE A 63 10.51 18.50 21.09
CA ILE A 63 9.29 17.72 20.78
C ILE A 63 8.28 18.59 20.03
N ASN A 64 8.17 19.88 20.35
CA ASN A 64 7.30 20.81 19.63
C ASN A 64 7.66 20.94 18.13
N SER A 65 8.94 20.81 17.77
CA SER A 65 9.36 20.81 16.36
C SER A 65 8.89 19.53 15.65
N ILE A 66 8.92 18.39 16.34
CA ILE A 66 8.41 17.11 15.81
C ILE A 66 6.88 17.18 15.69
N MET A 67 6.18 17.70 16.70
CA MET A 67 4.73 17.88 16.68
C MET A 67 4.26 18.83 15.58
N ALA A 68 5.10 19.77 15.13
CA ALA A 68 4.77 20.65 14.02
C ALA A 68 4.78 19.93 12.66
N LEU A 69 5.38 18.74 12.57
CA LEU A 69 5.48 18.00 11.32
C LEU A 69 4.08 17.50 10.85
N PRO A 70 3.84 17.51 9.53
CA PRO A 70 2.56 17.20 8.92
C PRO A 70 2.22 15.71 8.91
N SER A 71 3.20 14.81 9.02
CA SER A 71 2.97 13.37 8.92
C SER A 71 3.89 12.56 9.82
N GLY A 72 3.46 11.34 10.17
CA GLY A 72 4.29 10.40 10.91
C GLY A 72 5.51 9.90 10.14
N TYR A 73 5.47 9.96 8.81
CA TYR A 73 6.66 9.74 7.98
C TYR A 73 7.72 10.82 8.25
N GLU A 74 7.36 12.10 8.16
CA GLU A 74 8.31 13.18 8.45
C GLU A 74 8.80 13.16 9.89
N MET A 75 7.94 12.78 10.85
CA MET A 75 8.37 12.58 12.24
C MET A 75 9.41 11.46 12.37
N ASN A 76 9.23 10.32 11.71
CA ASN A 76 10.21 9.25 11.73
C ASN A 76 11.53 9.64 11.03
N GLN A 77 11.46 10.41 9.94
CA GLN A 77 12.66 10.99 9.30
C GLN A 77 13.43 11.87 10.29
N ALA A 78 12.73 12.78 10.97
CA ALA A 78 13.33 13.68 11.96
C ALA A 78 13.95 12.91 13.14
N LEU A 79 13.34 11.81 13.56
CA LEU A 79 13.84 10.96 14.65
C LEU A 79 14.98 10.02 14.24
N GLY A 80 15.38 9.98 12.97
CA GLY A 80 16.44 9.09 12.49
C GLY A 80 15.98 7.66 12.22
N HIS A 81 14.68 7.41 12.18
CA HIS A 81 14.06 6.13 11.78
C HIS A 81 13.73 6.06 10.29
N GLY A 82 14.16 7.07 9.53
CA GLY A 82 13.82 7.21 8.12
C GLY A 82 14.22 6.03 7.23
N GLY A 83 15.42 5.48 7.48
CA GLY A 83 15.91 4.29 6.77
C GLY A 83 15.11 3.01 7.04
N GLU A 84 14.33 2.98 8.13
CA GLU A 84 13.50 1.84 8.52
C GLU A 84 12.07 1.93 7.95
N CYS A 85 11.56 3.15 7.71
CA CYS A 85 10.22 3.39 7.14
C CYS A 85 10.31 3.62 5.61
N LEU A 86 10.29 2.54 4.82
CA LEU A 86 10.15 2.63 3.36
C LEU A 86 8.69 2.86 2.91
N CYS A 87 7.79 3.42 3.73
CA CYS A 87 6.36 3.49 3.34
C CYS A 87 6.12 4.36 2.10
N ARG A 88 6.94 5.42 1.91
CA ARG A 88 6.91 6.33 0.75
C ARG A 88 7.75 5.86 -0.42
N ASP A 89 8.85 5.17 -0.12
CA ASP A 89 9.77 4.65 -1.13
C ASP A 89 9.49 3.19 -1.49
N ARG A 90 8.46 2.58 -0.90
CA ARG A 90 8.10 1.19 -1.19
C ARG A 90 7.87 1.15 -2.70
N PRO A 91 8.71 0.45 -3.47
CA PRO A 91 8.34 0.15 -4.83
C PRO A 91 7.07 -0.65 -4.66
N ALA A 92 5.98 -0.03 -5.09
CA ALA A 92 4.80 -0.68 -5.59
C ALA A 92 5.32 -1.87 -6.43
N GLY A 93 5.47 -3.04 -5.79
CA GLY A 93 6.22 -4.16 -6.37
C GLY A 93 5.69 -4.46 -7.76
N ARG A 94 6.55 -4.91 -8.68
CA ARG A 94 6.07 -5.33 -10.00
C ARG A 94 5.24 -6.59 -9.80
N PHE A 95 3.93 -6.50 -9.95
CA PHE A 95 3.04 -7.66 -9.91
C PHE A 95 2.93 -8.21 -11.34
N ASP A 96 3.32 -9.48 -11.51
CA ASP A 96 3.15 -10.22 -12.76
C ASP A 96 1.79 -10.92 -12.72
N GLU A 97 0.79 -10.29 -13.32
CA GLU A 97 -0.61 -10.69 -13.24
C GLU A 97 -1.07 -11.35 -14.54
N ARG A 98 -1.91 -12.38 -14.44
CA ARG A 98 -2.56 -13.05 -15.57
C ARG A 98 -3.96 -13.50 -15.15
N PHE A 99 -4.95 -13.33 -16.02
CA PHE A 99 -6.35 -13.62 -15.72
C PHE A 99 -6.87 -14.76 -16.60
N ILE A 100 -7.86 -15.51 -16.09
CA ILE A 100 -8.61 -16.51 -16.84
C ILE A 100 -10.04 -15.98 -16.99
N VAL A 101 -10.52 -15.85 -18.22
CA VAL A 101 -11.91 -15.52 -18.52
C VAL A 101 -12.71 -16.81 -18.58
N LYS A 102 -13.80 -16.85 -17.81
CA LYS A 102 -14.72 -18.00 -17.73
C LYS A 102 -16.15 -17.57 -18.05
N ASP A 103 -16.94 -18.49 -18.56
CA ASP A 103 -18.39 -18.33 -18.68
C ASP A 103 -19.09 -18.54 -17.33
N ASP A 104 -20.42 -18.47 -17.34
CA ASP A 104 -21.25 -18.52 -16.14
C ASP A 104 -21.25 -19.94 -15.53
N GLU A 105 -20.91 -20.95 -16.33
CA GLU A 105 -20.72 -22.34 -15.94
C GLU A 105 -19.29 -22.62 -15.41
N GLY A 106 -18.39 -21.63 -15.48
CA GLY A 106 -17.01 -21.71 -15.00
C GLY A 106 -16.02 -22.33 -16.00
N SER A 107 -16.42 -22.52 -17.25
CA SER A 107 -15.59 -23.03 -18.34
C SER A 107 -14.77 -21.89 -18.97
N PRO A 108 -13.50 -22.11 -19.36
CA PRO A 108 -12.68 -21.07 -19.97
C PRO A 108 -13.20 -20.65 -21.35
N VAL A 109 -13.16 -19.35 -21.64
CA VAL A 109 -13.64 -18.79 -22.91
C VAL A 109 -12.47 -18.32 -23.78
N ALA A 110 -12.28 -18.98 -24.92
CA ALA A 110 -11.20 -18.69 -25.87
C ALA A 110 -11.59 -17.64 -26.92
N ASN A 111 -10.60 -16.96 -27.49
CA ASN A 111 -10.74 -16.01 -28.61
C ASN A 111 -11.68 -14.82 -28.33
N VAL A 112 -11.76 -14.36 -27.09
CA VAL A 112 -12.56 -13.19 -26.71
C VAL A 112 -11.65 -12.00 -26.49
N ARG A 113 -12.04 -10.83 -27.02
CA ARG A 113 -11.27 -9.60 -26.86
C ARG A 113 -11.39 -9.10 -25.43
N TYR A 114 -10.26 -8.68 -24.87
CA TYR A 114 -10.22 -8.08 -23.54
C TYR A 114 -9.42 -6.77 -23.52
N ARG A 115 -9.70 -5.95 -22.51
CA ARG A 115 -8.94 -4.75 -22.14
C ARG A 115 -8.67 -4.77 -20.65
N ILE A 116 -7.45 -4.42 -20.28
CA ILE A 116 -7.00 -4.34 -18.88
C ILE A 116 -6.70 -2.89 -18.56
N PHE A 117 -7.29 -2.39 -17.47
CA PHE A 117 -7.07 -1.04 -16.97
C PHE A 117 -6.48 -1.09 -15.57
N ALA A 118 -5.53 -0.19 -15.29
CA ALA A 118 -5.01 0.06 -13.94
C ALA A 118 -5.15 1.56 -13.64
N ASN A 119 -5.79 1.90 -12.52
CA ASN A 119 -6.10 3.29 -12.14
C ASN A 119 -6.79 4.08 -13.27
N GLY A 120 -7.76 3.46 -13.95
CA GLY A 120 -8.50 4.10 -15.04
C GLY A 120 -7.73 4.26 -16.36
N LYS A 121 -6.45 3.87 -16.42
CA LYS A 121 -5.65 3.89 -17.66
C LYS A 121 -5.59 2.49 -18.26
N GLN A 122 -5.89 2.36 -19.55
CA GLN A 122 -5.68 1.09 -20.26
C GLN A 122 -4.19 0.76 -20.32
N ILE A 123 -3.84 -0.45 -19.90
CA ILE A 123 -2.45 -0.95 -19.88
C ILE A 123 -2.23 -2.13 -20.83
N CYS A 124 -3.28 -2.84 -21.22
CA CYS A 124 -3.20 -3.97 -22.14
C CYS A 124 -4.53 -4.16 -22.88
N THR A 125 -4.44 -4.69 -24.10
CA THR A 125 -5.57 -5.25 -24.84
C THR A 125 -5.08 -6.49 -25.58
N GLY A 126 -5.94 -7.48 -25.77
CA GLY A 126 -5.59 -8.72 -26.43
C GLY A 126 -6.79 -9.62 -26.65
N MET A 127 -6.53 -10.87 -27.02
CA MET A 127 -7.52 -11.94 -27.06
C MET A 127 -7.12 -13.08 -26.13
N THR A 128 -8.11 -13.73 -25.52
CA THR A 128 -7.85 -14.91 -24.68
C THR A 128 -7.34 -16.08 -25.51
N ASP A 129 -6.41 -16.85 -24.96
CA ASP A 129 -5.89 -18.08 -25.58
C ASP A 129 -6.91 -19.24 -25.50
N SER A 130 -6.52 -20.42 -26.00
CA SER A 130 -7.36 -21.62 -25.98
C SER A 130 -7.75 -22.11 -24.58
N ALA A 131 -7.05 -21.65 -23.54
CA ALA A 131 -7.36 -21.93 -22.14
C ALA A 131 -8.04 -20.73 -21.44
N GLY A 132 -8.52 -19.75 -22.20
CA GLY A 132 -9.20 -18.56 -21.70
C GLY A 132 -8.28 -17.57 -20.99
N LEU A 133 -6.96 -17.70 -21.13
CA LEU A 133 -6.02 -16.85 -20.42
C LEU A 133 -5.73 -15.56 -21.18
N THR A 134 -5.60 -14.45 -20.45
CA THR A 134 -5.04 -13.19 -20.96
C THR A 134 -3.53 -13.30 -21.12
N GLU A 135 -2.91 -12.31 -21.75
CA GLU A 135 -1.47 -12.06 -21.62
C GLU A 135 -1.09 -11.71 -20.18
N ARG A 136 0.20 -11.88 -19.87
CA ARG A 136 0.79 -11.40 -18.62
C ARG A 136 0.94 -9.88 -18.67
N VAL A 137 0.54 -9.21 -17.60
CA VAL A 137 0.72 -7.77 -17.43
C VAL A 137 1.50 -7.48 -16.17
N VAL A 138 2.37 -6.48 -16.26
CA VAL A 138 3.16 -6.03 -15.12
C VAL A 138 2.58 -4.72 -14.61
N THR A 139 1.99 -4.75 -13.42
CA THR A 139 1.49 -3.56 -12.73
C THR A 139 2.47 -3.12 -11.65
N GLN A 140 2.53 -1.82 -11.40
CA GLN A 140 3.30 -1.28 -10.27
C GLN A 140 2.38 -1.14 -9.07
N GLY A 141 2.60 -1.93 -8.01
CA GLY A 141 1.88 -1.80 -6.74
C GLY A 141 0.58 -2.56 -6.67
N LEU A 142 -0.03 -2.56 -5.49
CA LEU A 142 -1.39 -3.04 -5.29
C LEU A 142 -2.34 -2.09 -6.02
N LYS A 143 -2.52 -2.30 -7.32
CA LYS A 143 -3.47 -1.56 -8.16
C LYS A 143 -4.70 -2.43 -8.35
N PHE A 144 -5.87 -1.80 -8.22
CA PHE A 144 -7.09 -2.42 -8.71
C PHE A 144 -7.01 -2.49 -10.23
N VAL A 145 -7.05 -3.71 -10.75
CA VAL A 145 -7.09 -3.97 -12.18
C VAL A 145 -8.53 -4.24 -12.58
N MET A 146 -9.01 -3.53 -13.60
CA MET A 146 -10.31 -3.77 -14.21
C MET A 146 -10.10 -4.53 -15.52
N LEU A 147 -10.78 -5.67 -15.64
CA LEU A 147 -10.81 -6.46 -16.87
C LEU A 147 -12.17 -6.23 -17.54
N GLU A 148 -12.13 -5.69 -18.75
CA GLU A 148 -13.30 -5.61 -19.62
C GLU A 148 -13.20 -6.68 -20.69
N VAL A 149 -14.29 -7.40 -20.91
CA VAL A 149 -14.40 -8.48 -21.90
C VAL A 149 -15.48 -8.08 -22.90
N GLU A 150 -15.13 -8.00 -24.18
CA GLU A 150 -16.07 -7.70 -25.25
C GLU A 150 -16.61 -9.03 -25.79
N ARG A 151 -17.89 -9.33 -25.52
CA ARG A 151 -18.61 -10.47 -26.12
C ARG A 151 -19.23 -10.07 -27.47
#